data_AF-A0ABD1WSP0-F1
#
_entry.id   AF-A0ABD1WSP0-F1
#
_cell.length_a   1.000
_cell.length_b   1.000
_cell.length_c   1.000
_cell.angle_alpha   90.00
_cell.angle_beta   90.00
_cell.angle_gamma   90.00
#
_symmetry.space_group_name_H-M   'P 1'
#
loop_
_entity.id
_entity.type
_entity.pdbx_description
1 polymer ?
#
loop_
_entity_poly.entity_id
_entity_poly.type
_entity_poly.pdbx_seq_one_letter_code
_entity_poly.pdbx_strand_id
1 'polypeptide(L)'
;MKRDVFEAFKRYKKNKTDKYKLGLIIILAYVLLATEEKTLIDLWWFELVDDLDRFDKYPWGKMSYDYTIRILKHDMGDKLRNSLKERESRCRYSLHGFSLAIMV
;
A
#
# COMPACT_ATOMS: atom_id res chain seq x y z
N MET A 1 5.10 18.16 0.55
CA MET A 1 5.52 18.14 -0.86
C MET A 1 5.08 16.81 -1.46
N LYS A 2 3.99 16.80 -2.24
CA LYS A 2 3.45 15.59 -2.87
C LYS A 2 4.40 15.18 -4.00
N ARG A 3 5.04 14.02 -3.90
CA ARG A 3 5.79 13.44 -5.02
C ARG A 3 5.07 12.16 -5.43
N ASP A 4 4.44 12.21 -6.59
CA ASP A 4 3.93 11.02 -7.25
C ASP A 4 5.14 10.15 -7.64
N VAL A 5 5.31 9.03 -6.94
CA VAL A 5 6.45 8.13 -7.14
C VAL A 5 6.37 7.43 -8.50
N PHE A 6 5.16 7.23 -9.03
CA PHE A 6 4.96 6.72 -10.39
C PHE A 6 5.42 7.73 -11.43
N GLU A 7 5.11 9.01 -11.23
CA GLU A 7 5.58 10.06 -12.12
C GLU A 7 7.11 10.22 -12.04
N ALA A 8 7.68 10.15 -10.84
CA ALA A 8 9.12 10.16 -10.64
C ALA A 8 9.79 8.98 -11.37
N PHE A 9 9.24 7.76 -11.26
CA PHE A 9 9.75 6.58 -11.96
C PHE A 9 9.68 6.70 -13.49
N LYS A 10 8.61 7.31 -14.04
CA LYS A 10 8.45 7.56 -15.48
C LYS A 10 9.46 8.58 -16.00
N ARG A 11 9.68 9.66 -15.25
CA ARG A 11 10.60 10.76 -15.64
C ARG A 11 12.07 10.39 -15.47
N TYR A 12 12.38 9.54 -14.49
CA TYR A 12 13.76 9.22 -14.14
C TYR A 12 14.35 8.13 -15.06
N LYS A 13 15.17 8.56 -16.03
CA LYS A 13 15.74 7.69 -17.08
C LYS A 13 17.26 7.54 -17.02
N LYS A 14 17.96 8.38 -16.23
CA LYS A 14 19.43 8.51 -16.25
C LYS A 14 20.17 7.48 -15.38
N ASN A 15 19.75 7.26 -14.14
CA ASN A 15 20.44 6.32 -13.24
C ASN A 15 19.60 5.04 -13.04
N LYS A 16 20.17 3.91 -13.48
CA LYS A 16 19.51 2.60 -13.41
C LYS A 16 19.28 2.15 -11.96
N THR A 17 20.20 2.50 -11.05
CA THR A 17 20.12 2.10 -9.64
C THR A 17 18.97 2.80 -8.93
N ASP A 18 18.85 4.12 -9.03
CA ASP A 18 17.74 4.82 -8.35
C ASP A 18 16.39 4.48 -9.00
N LYS A 19 16.38 4.19 -10.31
CA LYS A 19 15.18 3.69 -10.98
C LYS A 19 14.75 2.33 -10.43
N TYR A 20 15.68 1.42 -10.18
CA TYR A 20 15.41 0.14 -9.52
C TYR A 20 14.84 0.35 -8.11
N LYS A 21 15.46 1.22 -7.31
CA LYS A 21 15.01 1.58 -5.96
C LYS A 21 13.58 2.17 -5.97
N LEU A 22 13.29 3.09 -6.88
CA LEU A 22 11.93 3.62 -7.08
C LEU A 22 10.93 2.52 -7.45
N GLY A 23 11.34 1.55 -8.26
CA GLY A 23 10.52 0.39 -8.61
C GLY A 23 10.16 -0.47 -7.39
N LEU A 24 11.12 -0.72 -6.50
CA LEU A 24 10.88 -1.45 -5.24
C LEU A 24 9.86 -0.73 -4.36
N ILE A 25 9.97 0.59 -4.23
CA ILE A 25 9.03 1.40 -3.45
C ILE A 25 7.61 1.35 -4.04
N ILE A 26 7.48 1.37 -5.37
CA ILE A 26 6.19 1.22 -6.05
C ILE A 26 5.59 -0.17 -5.75
N ILE A 27 6.36 -1.24 -5.90
CA ILE A 27 5.88 -2.60 -5.59
C ILE A 27 5.43 -2.67 -4.13
N LEU A 28 6.23 -2.12 -3.22
CA LEU A 28 5.90 -2.10 -1.80
C LEU A 28 4.58 -1.37 -1.51
N ALA A 29 4.44 -0.14 -2.00
CA ALA A 29 3.27 0.68 -1.73
C ALA A 29 1.99 0.07 -2.33
N TYR A 30 2.02 -0.29 -3.61
CA TYR A 30 0.82 -0.67 -4.36
C TYR A 30 0.50 -2.15 -4.32
N VAL A 31 1.50 -3.04 -4.25
CA VAL A 31 1.27 -4.49 -4.23
C VAL A 31 1.20 -5.01 -2.82
N LEU A 32 2.16 -4.64 -1.98
CA LEU A 32 2.32 -5.24 -0.66
C LEU A 32 1.41 -4.60 0.40
N LEU A 33 1.25 -3.27 0.33
CA LEU A 33 0.44 -2.51 1.28
C LEU A 33 -0.92 -2.11 0.70
N ALA A 34 -1.14 -2.27 -0.61
CA ALA A 34 -2.32 -1.80 -1.35
C ALA A 34 -2.77 -0.40 -0.92
N THR A 35 -1.79 0.48 -0.70
CA THR A 35 -2.11 1.87 -0.35
C THR A 35 -2.86 2.51 -1.50
N GLU A 36 -3.91 3.25 -1.20
CA GLU A 36 -4.63 4.02 -2.22
C GLU A 36 -3.67 4.99 -2.92
N GLU A 37 -3.99 5.33 -4.17
CA GLU A 37 -3.19 6.20 -5.04
C GLU A 37 -2.89 7.58 -4.43
N LYS A 38 -3.65 8.00 -3.41
CA LYS A 38 -3.50 9.28 -2.69
C LYS A 38 -2.68 9.18 -1.40
N THR A 39 -2.24 7.99 -1.01
CA THR A 39 -1.54 7.77 0.26
C THR A 39 -0.08 8.18 0.11
N LEU A 40 0.39 9.04 1.02
CA LEU A 40 1.77 9.51 1.01
C LEU A 40 2.72 8.35 1.34
N ILE A 41 3.70 8.12 0.47
CA ILE A 41 4.78 7.15 0.73
C ILE A 41 5.73 7.78 1.74
N ASP A 42 5.96 7.06 2.85
CA ASP A 42 6.89 7.47 3.89
C ASP A 42 8.33 7.57 3.36
N LEU A 43 9.04 8.62 3.75
CA LEU A 43 10.47 8.81 3.45
C LEU A 43 11.32 7.66 4.01
N TRP A 44 10.87 7.05 5.11
CA TRP A 44 11.53 5.91 5.71
C TRP A 44 11.72 4.73 4.75
N TRP A 45 10.80 4.54 3.78
CA TRP A 45 10.95 3.51 2.76
C TRP A 45 12.11 3.75 1.80
N PHE A 46 12.43 5.02 1.53
CA PHE A 46 13.57 5.37 0.69
C PHE A 46 14.88 5.04 1.40
N GLU A 47 14.98 5.34 2.69
CA GLU A 47 16.16 4.98 3.50
C GLU A 47 16.34 3.46 3.59
N LEU A 48 15.23 2.71 3.69
CA LEU A 48 15.28 1.26 3.73
C LEU A 48 15.76 0.66 2.40
N VAL A 49 15.28 1.18 1.27
CA VAL A 49 15.68 0.70 -0.06
C VAL A 49 17.10 1.13 -0.44
N ASP A 50 17.67 2.12 0.24
CA ASP A 50 19.09 2.45 0.12
C ASP A 50 20.01 1.36 0.70
N ASP A 51 19.53 0.57 1.67
CA ASP A 51 20.20 -0.59 2.28
C ASP A 51 19.41 -1.87 2.00
N LEU A 52 19.73 -2.54 0.89
CA LEU A 52 18.99 -3.73 0.43
C LEU A 52 19.08 -4.90 1.41
N ASP A 53 20.16 -5.05 2.16
CA ASP A 53 20.29 -6.12 3.16
C ASP A 53 19.28 -5.92 4.30
N ARG A 54 19.05 -4.66 4.69
CA ARG A 54 18.03 -4.30 5.67
C ARG A 54 16.63 -4.39 5.09
N PHE A 55 16.44 -4.01 3.83
CA PHE A 55 15.18 -4.15 3.10
C PHE A 55 14.74 -5.62 3.06
N ASP A 56 15.62 -6.54 2.66
CA ASP A 56 15.26 -7.96 2.48
C ASP A 56 14.95 -8.66 3.82
N LYS A 57 15.59 -8.24 4.91
CA LYS A 57 15.33 -8.77 6.26
C LYS A 57 14.13 -8.13 6.95
N TYR A 58 13.56 -7.07 6.38
CA TYR A 58 12.43 -6.40 6.98
C TYR A 58 11.18 -7.31 6.95
N PRO A 59 10.37 -7.35 8.02
CA PRO A 59 9.25 -8.29 8.13
C PRO A 59 8.02 -7.83 7.31
N TRP A 60 8.18 -7.74 5.98
CA TRP A 60 7.17 -7.31 5.03
C TRP A 60 5.83 -8.02 5.18
N GLY A 61 5.88 -9.35 5.35
CA GLY A 61 4.67 -10.16 5.51
C GLY A 61 3.87 -9.79 6.76
N LYS A 62 4.55 -9.56 7.89
CA LYS A 62 3.88 -9.12 9.13
C LYS A 62 3.26 -7.74 8.96
N MET A 63 4.00 -6.81 8.35
CA MET A 63 3.49 -5.46 8.13
C MET A 63 2.31 -5.42 7.16
N SER A 64 2.35 -6.17 6.06
CA SER A 64 1.24 -6.31 5.12
C SER A 64 0.01 -6.94 5.78
N TYR A 65 0.21 -7.97 6.61
CA TYR A 65 -0.86 -8.60 7.38
C TYR A 65 -1.50 -7.61 8.35
N ASP A 66 -0.70 -6.92 9.17
CA ASP A 66 -1.20 -5.95 10.14
C ASP A 66 -1.95 -4.80 9.46
N TYR A 67 -1.44 -4.31 8.32
CA TYR A 67 -2.09 -3.28 7.52
C TYR A 67 -3.43 -3.76 6.95
N THR A 68 -3.47 -4.97 6.38
CA THR A 68 -4.70 -5.58 5.85
C THR A 68 -5.73 -5.77 6.96
N ILE A 69 -5.34 -6.32 8.12
CA ILE A 69 -6.25 -6.52 9.26
C ILE A 69 -6.77 -5.18 9.76
N ARG A 70 -5.95 -4.13 9.78
CA ARG A 70 -6.39 -2.78 10.16
C ARG A 70 -7.44 -2.24 9.20
N ILE A 71 -7.22 -2.36 7.89
CA ILE A 71 -8.19 -1.96 6.87
C ILE A 71 -9.47 -2.76 7.02
N LEU A 72 -9.39 -4.09 7.13
CA LEU A 72 -10.55 -4.96 7.34
C LEU A 72 -11.33 -4.58 8.59
N LYS A 73 -10.65 -4.30 9.71
CA LYS A 73 -11.31 -3.87 10.96
C LYS A 73 -11.95 -2.50 10.84
N HIS A 74 -11.28 -1.56 10.17
CA HIS A 74 -11.83 -0.23 9.90
C HIS A 74 -13.09 -0.33 9.04
N ASP A 75 -12.99 -1.04 7.92
CA ASP A 75 -14.10 -1.30 7.00
C ASP A 75 -15.24 -2.07 7.67
N MET A 76 -14.95 -3.05 8.54
CA MET A 76 -15.99 -3.76 9.28
C MET A 76 -16.61 -2.90 10.39
N GLY A 77 -15.85 -2.03 11.05
CA GLY A 77 -16.38 -1.07 12.02
C GLY A 77 -17.29 -0.04 11.38
N ASP A 78 -16.87 0.51 10.23
CA ASP A 78 -17.66 1.42 9.42
C ASP A 78 -18.87 0.71 8.79
N LYS A 79 -18.72 -0.53 8.31
CA LYS A 79 -19.84 -1.36 7.84
C LYS A 79 -20.79 -1.73 8.96
N LEU A 80 -20.35 -2.01 10.18
CA LEU A 80 -21.26 -2.27 11.31
C LEU A 80 -22.08 -1.00 11.62
N ARG A 81 -21.40 0.14 11.73
CA ARG A 81 -22.01 1.45 11.94
C ARG A 81 -22.95 1.86 10.81
N ASN A 82 -22.63 1.53 9.57
CA ASN A 82 -23.46 1.78 8.39
C ASN A 82 -24.55 0.71 8.20
N SER A 83 -24.35 -0.56 8.57
CA SER A 83 -25.36 -1.62 8.52
C SER A 83 -26.49 -1.44 9.54
N LEU A 84 -26.17 -0.80 10.68
CA LEU A 84 -27.17 -0.29 11.62
C LEU A 84 -27.99 0.87 11.01
N LYS A 85 -27.44 1.57 10.00
CA LYS A 85 -28.17 2.57 9.19
C LYS A 85 -28.81 2.01 7.91
N GLU A 86 -28.28 0.93 7.33
CA GLU A 86 -28.58 0.43 5.97
C GLU A 86 -29.25 -0.96 5.95
N ARG A 87 -30.07 -1.31 6.96
CA ARG A 87 -31.10 -2.36 6.77
C ARG A 87 -32.05 -2.09 5.58
N GLU A 88 -31.95 -0.94 4.91
CA GLU A 88 -32.73 -0.56 3.74
C GLU A 88 -32.04 -0.73 2.37
N SER A 89 -30.73 -0.96 2.22
CA SER A 89 -30.12 -0.93 0.86
C SER A 89 -28.87 -1.79 0.67
N ARG A 90 -29.09 -2.98 0.08
CA ARG A 90 -28.14 -3.94 -0.53
C ARG A 90 -26.63 -3.61 -0.50
N CYS A 91 -25.89 -4.36 0.32
CA CYS A 91 -24.42 -4.43 0.36
C CYS A 91 -23.79 -4.74 -1.00
N ARG A 92 -22.93 -3.84 -1.50
CA ARG A 92 -21.91 -4.12 -2.54
C ARG A 92 -20.55 -4.13 -1.86
N TYR A 93 -19.78 -5.20 -2.00
CA TYR A 93 -18.40 -5.24 -1.50
C TYR A 93 -17.54 -4.29 -2.36
N SER A 94 -16.99 -3.23 -1.78
CA SER A 94 -15.91 -2.47 -2.39
C SER A 94 -14.64 -3.33 -2.33
N LEU A 95 -14.08 -3.66 -3.49
CA LEU A 95 -12.79 -4.38 -3.64
C LEU A 95 -11.59 -3.44 -3.58
N HIS A 96 -11.81 -2.13 -3.55
CA HIS A 96 -10.75 -1.13 -3.49
C HIS A 96 -10.19 -1.03 -2.07
N GLY A 97 -8.89 -1.30 -1.90
CA GLY A 97 -8.18 -1.20 -0.61
C GLY A 97 -7.59 -2.50 -0.05
N PHE A 98 -7.73 -3.64 -0.75
CA PHE A 98 -7.14 -4.91 -0.31
C PHE A 98 -5.84 -5.23 -1.02
N SER A 99 -4.87 -5.72 -0.24
CA SER A 99 -3.59 -6.27 -0.71
C SER A 99 -3.84 -7.36 -1.75
N LEU A 100 -3.43 -7.14 -3.00
CA LEU A 100 -3.51 -8.15 -4.07
C LEU A 100 -2.81 -9.47 -3.67
N ALA A 101 -1.79 -9.37 -2.81
CA ALA A 101 -1.06 -10.51 -2.26
C ALA A 101 -1.93 -11.53 -1.49
N ILE A 102 -3.13 -11.14 -1.04
CA ILE A 102 -4.04 -11.99 -0.27
C ILE A 102 -5.19 -12.54 -1.15
N MET A 103 -5.33 -12.06 -2.38
CA MET A 103 -6.40 -12.46 -3.30
C MET A 103 -6.02 -13.69 -4.14
N VAL A 104 -5.46 -14.73 -3.49
CA VAL A 104 -5.14 -16.04 -4.09
C VAL A 104 -6.03 -17.11 -3.49
#